data_AF-A0A943FTD2-F1
#
_entry.id   AF-A0A943FTD2-F1
#
_cell.length_a   1.000
_cell.length_b   1.000
_cell.length_c   1.000
_cell.angle_alpha   90.00
_cell.angle_beta   90.00
_cell.angle_gamma   90.00
#
_symmetry.space_group_name_H-M   'P 1'
#
loop_
_entity.id
_entity.type
_entity.pdbx_description
1 polymer ?
#
loop_
_entity_poly.entity_id
_entity_poly.type
_entity_poly.pdbx_seq_one_letter_code
_entity_poly.pdbx_strand_id
1 'polypeptide(L)'
;MKDSIGAIPSLALVFTFIIIISGYLAFSVNYSKAFKMKSKIIDVLQEEENLTSNRAKNSIREEITSYSQLIGYSASTNFTAKECNRSEGWNNDLGEGWCYKIVDENATSMDMRYIKVKTFVSIDVPIINRVLPNLRFFMLEGSTKTTKKLND
;
A
#
# COMPACT_ATOMS: atom_id res chain seq x y z
N MET A 1 28.19 -25.72 40.73
CA MET A 1 27.02 -25.20 39.99
C MET A 1 27.38 -23.89 39.29
N LYS A 2 28.41 -23.88 38.42
CA LYS A 2 28.88 -22.70 37.68
C LYS A 2 28.88 -22.95 36.16
N ASP A 3 28.21 -24.01 35.71
CA ASP A 3 28.26 -24.49 34.33
C ASP A 3 26.98 -24.20 33.53
N SER A 4 25.90 -23.72 34.16
CA SER A 4 24.69 -23.28 33.44
C SER A 4 24.74 -21.83 32.94
N ILE A 5 25.78 -21.06 33.29
CA ILE A 5 25.92 -19.66 32.83
C ILE A 5 26.39 -19.58 31.37
N GLY A 6 26.95 -20.66 30.81
CA GLY A 6 27.36 -20.74 29.39
C GLY A 6 26.22 -20.95 28.39
N ALA A 7 25.03 -21.38 28.84
CA ALA A 7 23.86 -21.63 27.98
C ALA A 7 22.97 -20.39 27.76
N ILE A 8 23.13 -19.35 28.60
CA ILE A 8 22.39 -18.09 28.48
C ILE A 8 22.72 -17.34 27.18
N PRO A 9 23.99 -17.20 26.74
CA PRO A 9 24.30 -16.52 25.48
C PRO A 9 23.84 -17.28 24.22
N SER A 10 23.77 -18.62 24.25
CA SER A 10 23.25 -19.39 23.11
C SER A 10 21.74 -19.27 22.96
N LEU A 11 21.01 -19.21 24.08
CA LEU A 11 19.56 -18.99 24.08
C LEU A 11 19.19 -17.59 23.55
N ALA A 12 19.94 -16.55 23.96
CA ALA A 12 19.75 -15.19 23.47
C ALA A 12 19.98 -15.08 21.95
N LEU A 13 20.98 -15.81 21.43
CA LEU A 13 21.26 -15.90 20.00
C LEU A 13 20.09 -16.53 19.23
N VAL A 14 19.50 -17.61 19.75
CA VAL A 14 18.32 -18.27 19.13
C VAL A 14 17.13 -17.33 19.09
N PHE A 15 16.83 -16.62 20.19
CA PHE A 15 15.73 -15.65 20.21
C PHE A 15 15.95 -14.50 19.23
N THR A 16 17.19 -14.07 19.03
CA THR A 16 17.54 -13.04 18.05
C THR A 16 17.16 -13.49 16.64
N PHE A 17 17.50 -14.73 16.25
CA PHE A 17 17.11 -15.27 14.95
C PHE A 17 15.60 -15.42 14.79
N ILE A 18 14.89 -15.84 15.84
CA ILE A 18 13.42 -15.95 15.82
C ILE A 18 12.78 -14.58 15.55
N ILE A 19 13.26 -13.52 16.22
CA ILE A 19 12.75 -12.16 16.03
C ILE A 19 13.01 -11.67 14.60
N ILE A 20 14.21 -11.90 14.07
CA ILE A 20 14.57 -11.50 12.70
C ILE A 20 13.68 -12.21 11.67
N ILE A 21 13.55 -13.54 11.76
CA ILE A 21 12.74 -14.33 10.83
C ILE A 21 11.27 -13.95 10.92
N SER A 22 10.74 -13.80 12.14
CA SER A 22 9.35 -13.40 12.35
C SER A 22 9.06 -12.01 11.80
N GLY A 23 9.99 -11.07 12.01
CA GLY A 23 9.90 -9.72 11.45
C GLY A 23 9.95 -9.72 9.92
N TYR A 24 10.84 -10.53 9.32
CA TYR A 24 10.91 -10.68 7.87
C TYR A 24 9.61 -11.26 7.29
N LEU A 25 9.05 -12.31 7.89
CA LEU A 25 7.78 -12.90 7.44
C LEU A 25 6.62 -11.91 7.56
N ALA A 26 6.53 -11.20 8.70
CA ALA A 26 5.50 -10.18 8.90
C ALA A 26 5.61 -9.04 7.87
N PHE A 27 6.83 -8.58 7.59
CA PHE A 27 7.08 -7.59 6.54
C PHE A 27 6.65 -8.12 5.16
N SER A 28 7.06 -9.35 4.81
CA SER A 28 6.77 -9.97 3.51
C SER A 28 5.27 -10.15 3.26
N VAL A 29 4.52 -10.62 4.26
CA VAL A 29 3.05 -10.78 4.15
C VAL A 29 2.37 -9.43 3.96
N ASN A 30 2.71 -8.42 4.78
CA ASN A 30 2.09 -7.10 4.67
C ASN A 30 2.48 -6.39 3.36
N TYR A 31 3.71 -6.57 2.89
CA TYR A 31 4.16 -6.11 1.58
C TYR A 31 3.35 -6.75 0.45
N SER A 32 3.14 -8.07 0.49
CA SER A 32 2.37 -8.80 -0.52
C SER A 32 0.92 -8.31 -0.59
N LYS A 33 0.28 -8.03 0.56
CA LYS A 33 -1.07 -7.45 0.62
C LYS A 33 -1.14 -6.08 -0.05
N ALA A 34 -0.20 -5.18 0.28
CA ALA A 34 -0.17 -3.85 -0.33
C ALA A 34 0.10 -3.90 -1.84
N PHE A 35 0.97 -4.81 -2.31
CA PHE A 35 1.20 -5.02 -3.73
C PHE A 35 -0.05 -5.51 -4.46
N LYS A 36 -0.75 -6.51 -3.90
CA LYS A 36 -2.03 -7.01 -4.44
C LYS A 36 -3.10 -5.91 -4.49
N MET A 37 -3.16 -5.08 -3.46
CA MET A 37 -4.06 -3.93 -3.40
C MET A 37 -3.76 -2.93 -4.52
N LYS A 38 -2.47 -2.57 -4.68
CA LYS A 38 -2.02 -1.66 -5.74
C LYS A 38 -2.40 -2.18 -7.12
N SER A 39 -2.14 -3.46 -7.42
CA SER A 39 -2.52 -4.06 -8.70
C SER A 39 -4.03 -4.00 -8.93
N LYS A 40 -4.84 -4.40 -7.94
CA LYS A 40 -6.30 -4.38 -8.09
C LYS A 40 -6.86 -2.97 -8.28
N ILE A 41 -6.35 -1.96 -7.56
CA ILE A 41 -6.75 -0.56 -7.75
C ILE A 41 -6.42 -0.10 -9.17
N ILE A 42 -5.23 -0.44 -9.67
CA ILE A 42 -4.82 -0.11 -11.04
C ILE A 42 -5.80 -0.72 -12.05
N ASP A 43 -6.10 -2.02 -11.91
CA ASP A 43 -6.98 -2.73 -12.85
C ASP A 43 -8.38 -2.10 -12.88
N VAL A 44 -8.98 -1.85 -11.71
CA VAL A 44 -10.33 -1.26 -11.58
C VAL A 44 -10.36 0.18 -12.12
N LEU A 45 -9.33 0.98 -11.86
CA LEU A 45 -9.27 2.36 -12.37
C LEU A 45 -8.96 2.43 -13.87
N GLN A 46 -8.35 1.39 -14.46
CA GLN A 46 -8.11 1.32 -15.90
C GLN A 46 -9.35 0.84 -16.68
N GLU A 47 -10.14 -0.06 -16.09
CA GLU A 47 -11.38 -0.55 -16.71
C GLU A 47 -12.46 0.54 -16.78
N GLU A 48 -12.47 1.44 -15.79
CA GLU A 48 -13.41 2.55 -15.71
C GLU A 48 -12.88 3.79 -16.43
N GLU A 49 -13.16 3.92 -17.73
CA GLU A 49 -12.77 5.10 -18.53
C GLU A 49 -13.36 6.42 -18.00
N ASN A 50 -14.49 6.37 -17.28
CA ASN A 50 -15.23 7.55 -16.85
C ASN A 50 -15.36 7.71 -15.32
N LEU A 51 -14.25 8.12 -14.71
CA LEU A 51 -14.16 8.47 -13.29
C LEU A 51 -14.97 9.74 -12.90
N THR A 52 -15.70 10.38 -13.80
CA THR A 52 -16.50 11.58 -13.47
C THR A 52 -17.89 11.24 -12.93
N SER A 53 -18.41 10.05 -13.20
CA SER A 53 -19.77 9.68 -12.76
C SER A 53 -19.78 9.21 -11.29
N ASN A 54 -20.68 9.76 -10.47
CA ASN A 54 -20.83 9.36 -9.07
C ASN A 54 -21.22 7.87 -8.91
N ARG A 55 -21.91 7.29 -9.89
CA ARG A 55 -22.24 5.85 -9.88
C ARG A 55 -21.00 4.98 -10.07
N ALA A 56 -20.14 5.31 -11.05
CA ALA A 56 -18.89 4.58 -11.27
C ALA A 56 -17.99 4.68 -10.03
N LYS A 57 -17.85 5.88 -9.45
CA LYS A 57 -17.08 6.08 -8.21
C LYS A 57 -17.56 5.21 -7.05
N ASN A 58 -18.87 5.07 -6.86
CA ASN A 58 -19.42 4.22 -5.81
C ASN A 58 -19.16 2.74 -6.06
N SER A 59 -19.31 2.28 -7.31
CA SER A 59 -19.00 0.89 -7.71
C SER A 59 -17.53 0.55 -7.47
N ILE A 60 -16.62 1.41 -7.94
CA ILE A 60 -15.17 1.29 -7.72
C ILE A 60 -14.85 1.22 -6.23
N ARG A 61 -15.44 2.12 -5.44
CA ARG A 61 -15.24 2.15 -3.99
C ARG A 61 -15.69 0.86 -3.32
N GLU A 62 -16.86 0.35 -3.68
CA GLU A 62 -17.40 -0.90 -3.11
C GLU A 62 -16.52 -2.09 -3.47
N GLU A 63 -16.12 -2.21 -4.73
CA GLU A 63 -15.24 -3.29 -5.19
C GLU A 63 -13.88 -3.26 -4.49
N ILE A 64 -13.22 -2.09 -4.46
CA ILE A 64 -11.92 -1.92 -3.80
C ILE A 64 -12.02 -2.17 -2.29
N THR A 65 -13.11 -1.73 -1.64
CA THR A 65 -13.34 -1.97 -0.21
C THR A 65 -13.59 -3.44 0.09
N SER A 66 -14.37 -4.14 -0.74
CA SER A 66 -14.60 -5.58 -0.58
C SER A 66 -13.30 -6.37 -0.74
N TYR A 67 -12.46 -5.99 -1.71
CA TYR A 67 -11.18 -6.63 -1.95
C TYR A 67 -10.18 -6.36 -0.83
N SER A 68 -10.14 -5.14 -0.28
CA SER A 68 -9.26 -4.81 0.84
C SER A 68 -9.59 -5.65 2.08
N GLN A 69 -10.87 -5.85 2.36
CA GLN A 69 -11.34 -6.72 3.43
C GLN A 69 -10.96 -8.19 3.17
N LEU A 70 -11.12 -8.68 1.94
CA LEU A 70 -10.78 -10.04 1.55
C LEU A 70 -9.29 -10.37 1.78
N ILE A 71 -8.39 -9.45 1.43
CA ILE A 71 -6.94 -9.65 1.58
C ILE A 71 -6.42 -9.22 2.96
N GLY A 72 -7.30 -8.71 3.84
CA GLY A 72 -6.96 -8.18 5.15
C GLY A 72 -5.96 -7.02 5.06
N TYR A 73 -6.20 -6.10 4.11
CA TYR A 73 -5.45 -4.87 3.93
C TYR A 73 -6.12 -3.75 4.72
N SER A 74 -5.40 -3.20 5.70
CA SER A 74 -5.84 -2.05 6.48
C SER A 74 -4.73 -1.02 6.51
N ALA A 75 -4.98 0.21 6.09
CA ALA A 75 -4.00 1.28 6.17
C ALA A 75 -4.52 2.44 7.03
N SER A 76 -3.59 3.12 7.70
CA SER A 76 -3.92 4.20 8.63
C SER A 76 -4.52 5.40 7.91
N THR A 77 -5.68 5.86 8.38
CA THR A 77 -6.38 7.04 7.84
C THR A 77 -5.56 8.31 8.00
N ASN A 78 -4.90 8.48 9.15
CA ASN A 78 -4.00 9.61 9.43
C ASN A 78 -2.79 9.61 8.49
N PHE A 79 -2.22 8.43 8.22
CA PHE A 79 -1.08 8.30 7.30
C PHE A 79 -1.50 8.58 5.86
N THR A 80 -2.67 8.06 5.46
CA THR A 80 -3.28 8.33 4.15
C THR A 80 -3.49 9.83 3.95
N ALA A 81 -4.08 10.53 4.92
CA ALA A 81 -4.34 11.96 4.82
C ALA A 81 -3.06 12.80 4.67
N LYS A 82 -1.97 12.37 5.30
CA LYS A 82 -0.66 13.03 5.20
C LYS A 82 0.00 12.80 3.83
N GLU A 83 0.03 11.55 3.36
CA GLU A 83 0.77 11.17 2.14
C GLU A 83 -0.04 11.40 0.85
N CYS A 84 -1.37 11.50 0.95
CA CYS A 84 -2.29 11.77 -0.15
C CYS A 84 -2.68 13.25 -0.18
N ASN A 85 -1.68 14.11 -0.39
CA ASN A 85 -1.88 15.55 -0.43
C ASN A 85 -2.61 15.97 -1.72
N ARG A 86 -3.82 16.53 -1.57
CA ARG A 86 -4.61 17.07 -2.70
C ARG A 86 -3.92 18.21 -3.43
N SER A 87 -3.11 19.01 -2.74
CA SER A 87 -2.34 20.09 -3.37
C SER A 87 -1.30 19.58 -4.37
N GLU A 88 -0.87 18.32 -4.24
CA GLU A 88 0.03 17.65 -5.19
C GLU A 88 -0.73 16.86 -6.27
N GLY A 89 -2.06 16.93 -6.29
CA GLY A 89 -2.93 16.23 -7.22
C GLY A 89 -3.26 14.79 -6.85
N TRP A 90 -3.06 14.39 -5.58
CA TRP A 90 -3.48 13.07 -5.08
C TRP A 90 -4.93 13.10 -4.61
N ASN A 91 -5.74 12.17 -5.11
CA ASN A 91 -7.14 11.98 -4.76
C ASN A 91 -7.32 10.72 -3.90
N ASN A 92 -8.21 10.82 -2.91
CA ASN A 92 -8.55 9.78 -1.95
C ASN A 92 -10.07 9.69 -1.72
N ASP A 93 -10.88 10.16 -2.68
CA ASP A 93 -12.35 10.16 -2.62
C ASP A 93 -12.96 8.76 -2.80
N LEU A 94 -12.20 7.83 -3.40
CA LEU A 94 -12.64 6.48 -3.71
C LEU A 94 -12.37 5.45 -2.60
N GLY A 95 -11.69 5.82 -1.51
CA GLY A 95 -11.42 4.91 -0.41
C GLY A 95 -10.35 5.41 0.55
N GLU A 96 -10.19 4.68 1.65
CA GLU A 96 -9.16 4.94 2.66
C GLU A 96 -8.00 3.95 2.52
N GLY A 97 -6.80 4.37 2.91
CA GLY A 97 -5.63 3.50 2.85
C GLY A 97 -4.88 3.48 1.53
N TRP A 98 -5.28 4.32 0.58
CA TRP A 98 -4.63 4.48 -0.72
C TRP A 98 -5.02 5.83 -1.34
N CYS A 99 -4.29 6.24 -2.36
CA CYS A 99 -4.69 7.36 -3.21
C CYS A 99 -4.23 7.17 -4.64
N TYR A 100 -4.84 7.93 -5.54
CA TYR A 100 -4.51 7.90 -6.95
C TYR A 100 -4.32 9.32 -7.50
N LYS A 101 -3.56 9.44 -8.58
CA LYS A 101 -3.34 10.67 -9.31
C LYS A 101 -3.42 10.37 -10.80
N ILE A 102 -4.23 11.12 -11.51
CA ILE A 102 -4.28 11.07 -12.97
C ILE A 102 -3.22 12.05 -13.47
N VAL A 103 -2.35 11.58 -14.36
CA VAL A 103 -1.36 12.44 -15.02
C VAL A 103 -1.64 12.41 -16.51
N ASP A 104 -1.94 13.58 -17.05
CA ASP A 104 -2.01 13.83 -18.48
C ASP A 104 -0.65 14.40 -18.91
N GLU A 105 0.11 13.65 -19.70
CA GLU A 105 1.34 14.14 -20.33
C GLU A 105 1.04 14.60 -21.75
N ASN A 106 1.19 15.91 -21.95
CA ASN A 106 1.05 16.55 -23.26
C ASN A 106 2.38 16.40 -24.02
N ALA A 107 2.63 15.21 -24.57
CA ALA A 107 3.72 15.04 -25.51
C ALA A 107 3.30 15.62 -26.87
N THR A 108 4.22 16.30 -27.55
CA THR A 108 4.07 17.11 -28.78
C THR A 108 3.39 16.43 -29.99
N SER A 109 2.89 15.20 -29.86
CA SER A 109 2.13 14.48 -30.89
C SER A 109 1.13 13.42 -30.36
N MET A 110 1.05 13.14 -29.06
CA MET A 110 0.09 12.19 -28.48
C MET A 110 -0.24 12.57 -27.03
N ASP A 111 -1.53 12.74 -26.76
CA ASP A 111 -2.04 12.96 -25.41
C ASP A 111 -2.00 11.60 -24.68
N MET A 112 -1.11 11.47 -23.70
CA MET A 112 -0.87 10.23 -22.96
C MET A 112 -1.39 10.39 -21.54
N ARG A 113 -2.35 9.54 -21.15
CA ARG A 113 -2.89 9.51 -19.79
C ARG A 113 -2.37 8.28 -19.07
N TYR A 114 -1.87 8.46 -17.85
CA TYR A 114 -1.55 7.35 -16.95
C TYR A 114 -2.01 7.65 -15.53
N ILE A 115 -2.29 6.58 -14.79
CA ILE A 115 -2.77 6.68 -13.41
C ILE A 115 -1.60 6.28 -12.50
N LYS A 116 -1.32 7.08 -11.49
CA LYS A 116 -0.41 6.76 -10.40
C LYS A 116 -1.24 6.36 -9.19
N VAL A 117 -0.85 5.29 -8.51
CA VAL A 117 -1.52 4.77 -7.32
C VAL A 117 -0.50 4.60 -6.21
N LYS A 118 -0.86 5.08 -5.02
CA LYS A 118 -0.10 4.95 -3.78
C LYS A 118 -0.85 4.04 -2.83
N THR A 119 -0.18 3.01 -2.34
CA THR A 119 -0.68 2.12 -1.29
C THR A 119 0.32 2.07 -0.15
N PHE A 120 -0.16 1.77 1.05
CA PHE A 120 0.65 1.77 2.26
C PHE A 120 0.78 0.37 2.86
N VAL A 121 1.99 -0.01 3.26
CA VAL A 121 2.24 -1.21 4.04
C VAL A 121 2.08 -0.85 5.51
N SER A 122 1.07 -1.40 6.17
CA SER A 122 0.94 -1.35 7.62
C SER A 122 1.59 -2.58 8.23
N ILE A 123 2.50 -2.37 9.19
CA ILE A 123 3.12 -3.45 9.95
C ILE A 123 2.69 -3.27 11.39
N ASP A 124 1.69 -4.04 11.79
CA ASP A 124 1.25 -4.08 13.18
C ASP A 124 1.72 -5.38 13.83
N VAL A 125 3.00 -5.40 14.21
CA VAL A 125 3.58 -6.49 15.01
C VAL A 125 3.80 -5.97 16.43
N PRO A 126 3.08 -6.46 17.44
CA PRO A 126 3.15 -5.94 18.82
C PRO A 126 4.56 -5.89 19.40
N ILE A 127 5.39 -6.88 19.05
CA ILE A 127 6.78 -6.99 19.52
C ILE A 127 7.66 -5.92 18.85
N ILE A 128 7.53 -5.74 17.53
CA ILE A 128 8.29 -4.74 16.78
C ILE A 128 7.85 -3.33 17.18
N ASN A 129 6.57 -3.11 17.46
CA ASN A 129 6.04 -1.83 17.93
C ASN A 129 6.63 -1.37 19.27
N ARG A 130 7.05 -2.30 20.14
CA ARG A 130 7.70 -2.00 21.42
C ARG A 130 9.20 -1.75 21.28
N VAL A 131 9.86 -2.39 20.31
CA VAL A 131 11.31 -2.28 20.11
C VAL A 131 11.66 -1.13 19.16
N LEU A 132 10.84 -0.87 18.14
CA LEU A 132 11.05 0.11 17.09
C LEU A 132 9.74 0.83 16.72
N PRO A 133 9.28 1.79 17.56
CA PRO A 133 7.97 2.43 17.41
C PRO A 133 7.78 3.24 16.13
N ASN A 134 8.87 3.64 15.45
CA ASN A 134 8.84 4.50 14.26
C ASN A 134 8.82 3.74 12.91
N LEU A 135 8.85 2.40 12.89
CA LEU A 135 8.90 1.58 11.66
C LEU A 135 7.52 1.03 11.22
N ARG A 136 6.43 1.64 11.68
CA ARG A 136 5.07 1.08 11.54
C ARG A 136 4.48 1.14 10.13
N PHE A 137 4.96 2.08 9.32
CA PHE A 137 4.37 2.35 8.00
C PHE A 137 5.46 2.55 6.96
N PHE A 138 5.30 1.87 5.84
CA PHE A 138 6.09 2.07 4.63
C PHE A 138 5.14 2.32 3.46
N MET A 139 5.64 3.02 2.44
CA MET A 139 4.84 3.41 1.29
C MET A 139 5.29 2.65 0.05
N LEU A 140 4.32 2.14 -0.71
CA LEU A 140 4.53 1.52 -2.02
C LEU A 140 3.87 2.37 -3.10
N GLU A 141 4.71 2.93 -3.97
CA GLU A 141 4.26 3.66 -5.14
C GLU A 141 4.14 2.74 -6.35
N GLY A 142 3.16 3.03 -7.21
CA GLY A 142 2.91 2.33 -8.45
C GLY A 142 2.34 3.22 -9.52
N SER A 143 2.66 2.96 -10.77
CA SER A 143 2.04 3.61 -11.91
C SER A 143 1.49 2.57 -12.87
N THR A 144 0.37 2.88 -13.50
CA THR A 144 -0.17 2.11 -14.62
C THR A 144 0.72 2.25 -15.84
N LYS A 145 0.54 1.38 -16.83
CA LYS A 145 1.08 1.60 -18.18
C LYS A 145 0.42 2.84 -18.79
N THR A 146 1.19 3.60 -19.57
CA THR A 146 0.70 4.77 -20.32
C THR A 146 -0.33 4.33 -21.35
N THR A 147 -1.53 4.91 -21.29
CA THR A 147 -2.60 4.67 -22.26
C THR A 147 -2.78 5.91 -23.13
N LYS A 148 -2.84 5.71 -24.45
CA LYS A 148 -3.08 6.79 -25.42
C LYS A 148 -4.52 7.27 -25.26
N LYS A 149 -4.72 8.58 -25.14
CA LYS A 149 -6.06 9.18 -25.14
C LYS A 149 -6.69 8.88 -26.50
N LEU A 150 -7.77 8.11 -26.54
CA LEU A 150 -8.66 8.13 -27.69
C LEU A 150 -9.42 9.45 -27.61
N ASN A 151 -9.19 10.30 -28.60
CA ASN A 151 -9.96 11.53 -28.79
C ASN A 151 -11.41 11.12 -29.10
N ASP A 152 -12.36 11.61 -28.30
CA ASP A 152 -13.75 11.78 -28.73
C ASP A 152 -13.82 12.82 -29.87
#